data_AF-A0A351MB99-F1
#
_entry.id   AF-A0A351MB99-F1
#
_cell.length_a   1.000
_cell.length_b   1.000
_cell.length_c   1.000
_cell.angle_alpha   90.00
_cell.angle_beta   90.00
_cell.angle_gamma   90.00
#
_symmetry.space_group_name_H-M   'P 1'
#
loop_
_entity.id
_entity.type
_entity.pdbx_description
1 polymer ?
#
loop_
_entity_poly.entity_id
_entity_poly.type
_entity_poly.pdbx_seq_one_letter_code
_entity_poly.pdbx_strand_id
1 'polypeptide(L)'
;MKSERLTEMANDIAAFFAADPDQDVAEEGVAEHLRRFWDPRMRQGLAELVRETGGADLHPLVRGAVQRLATVPVRVSQSALGS
;
A
#
# COMPACT_ATOMS: atom_id res chain seq x y z
N MET A 1 -5.24 6.36 -13.10
CA MET A 1 -6.34 5.70 -12.35
C MET A 1 -6.85 6.70 -11.32
N LYS A 2 -8.15 6.74 -11.05
CA LYS A 2 -8.72 7.64 -10.02
C LYS A 2 -8.49 7.04 -8.63
N SER A 3 -8.18 7.88 -7.65
CA SER A 3 -7.88 7.46 -6.27
C SER A 3 -9.03 6.67 -5.64
N GLU A 4 -10.28 7.07 -5.88
CA GLU A 4 -11.50 6.38 -5.39
C GLU A 4 -11.54 4.91 -5.80
N ARG A 5 -11.25 4.60 -7.07
CA ARG A 5 -11.27 3.23 -7.58
C ARG A 5 -10.18 2.37 -6.95
N LEU A 6 -9.04 2.98 -6.67
CA LEU A 6 -7.91 2.31 -6.04
C LEU A 6 -8.22 2.04 -4.55
N THR A 7 -8.92 2.95 -3.86
CA THR A 7 -9.44 2.74 -2.51
C THR A 7 -10.41 1.55 -2.47
N GLU A 8 -11.42 1.54 -3.35
CA GLU A 8 -12.40 0.44 -3.45
C GLU A 8 -11.70 -0.91 -3.63
N MET A 9 -10.83 -1.02 -4.62
CA MET A 9 -10.12 -2.27 -4.91
C MET A 9 -9.25 -2.73 -3.75
N ALA A 10 -8.55 -1.81 -3.06
CA ALA A 10 -7.73 -2.16 -1.91
C ALA A 10 -8.60 -2.66 -0.74
N ASN A 11 -9.75 -2.02 -0.51
CA ASN A 11 -10.67 -2.39 0.55
C ASN A 11 -11.32 -3.76 0.30
N ASP A 12 -11.67 -4.08 -0.95
CA ASP A 12 -12.20 -5.39 -1.33
C ASP A 12 -11.19 -6.51 -1.05
N ILE A 13 -9.91 -6.28 -1.37
CA ILE A 13 -8.84 -7.22 -1.06
C ILE A 13 -8.72 -7.40 0.46
N ALA A 14 -8.72 -6.31 1.22
CA ALA A 14 -8.63 -6.39 2.67
C ALA A 14 -9.83 -7.09 3.32
N ALA A 15 -11.04 -6.92 2.79
CA ALA A 15 -12.22 -7.61 3.27
C ALA A 15 -12.09 -9.14 3.14
N PHE A 16 -11.41 -9.63 2.09
CA PHE A 16 -11.11 -11.06 1.94
C PHE A 16 -10.16 -11.56 3.04
N PHE A 17 -9.08 -10.82 3.32
CA PHE A 17 -8.10 -11.21 4.35
C PHE A 17 -8.59 -10.97 5.79
N ALA A 18 -9.63 -10.15 5.99
CA ALA A 18 -10.21 -9.90 7.30
C ALA A 18 -10.90 -11.13 7.94
N ALA A 19 -11.05 -12.23 7.19
CA ALA A 19 -11.50 -13.51 7.75
C ALA A 19 -10.43 -14.19 8.63
N ASP A 20 -9.16 -13.81 8.50
CA ASP A 20 -8.10 -14.33 9.36
C ASP A 20 -8.17 -13.68 10.76
N PRO A 21 -8.20 -14.46 11.85
CA PRO A 21 -8.25 -13.91 13.21
C PRO A 21 -6.95 -13.22 13.63
N ASP A 22 -5.82 -13.51 12.97
CA ASP A 22 -4.54 -12.87 13.23
C ASP A 22 -4.39 -11.64 12.33
N GLN A 23 -4.40 -10.46 12.95
CA GLN A 23 -4.29 -9.19 12.22
C GLN A 23 -2.94 -9.03 11.52
N ASP A 24 -1.84 -9.52 12.10
CA ASP A 24 -0.51 -9.41 11.51
C ASP A 24 -0.40 -10.27 10.24
N VAL A 25 -0.97 -11.48 10.29
CA VAL A 25 -1.06 -12.38 9.14
C VAL A 25 -1.96 -11.79 8.06
N ALA A 26 -3.12 -11.25 8.44
CA ALA A 26 -4.04 -10.61 7.50
C ALA A 26 -3.39 -9.41 6.79
N GLU A 27 -2.71 -8.53 7.53
CA GLU A 27 -1.98 -7.40 6.96
C GLU A 27 -0.87 -7.82 6.00
N GLU A 28 -0.08 -8.83 6.37
CA GLU A 28 0.95 -9.37 5.51
C GLU A 28 0.38 -9.99 4.24
N GLY A 29 -0.73 -10.72 4.35
CA GLY A 29 -1.47 -11.27 3.22
C GLY A 29 -1.92 -10.19 2.23
N VAL A 30 -2.47 -9.09 2.75
CA VAL A 30 -2.84 -7.92 1.91
C VAL A 30 -1.60 -7.32 1.24
N ALA A 31 -0.50 -7.10 1.98
CA ALA A 31 0.72 -6.51 1.43
C ALA A 31 1.32 -7.38 0.30
N GLU A 32 1.40 -8.69 0.51
CA GLU A 32 1.88 -9.64 -0.50
C GLU A 32 0.97 -9.69 -1.73
N HIS A 33 -0.34 -9.68 -1.53
CA HIS A 33 -1.30 -9.66 -2.63
C HIS A 33 -1.12 -8.39 -3.49
N LEU A 34 -1.06 -7.22 -2.85
CA LEU A 34 -0.80 -5.96 -3.55
C LEU A 34 0.56 -6.00 -4.26
N ARG A 35 1.61 -6.50 -3.62
CA ARG A 35 2.95 -6.62 -4.23
C ARG A 35 2.97 -7.50 -5.48
N ARG A 36 2.24 -8.62 -5.45
CA ARG A 36 2.25 -9.63 -6.51
C ARG A 36 1.32 -9.31 -7.68
N PHE A 37 0.17 -8.70 -7.41
CA PHE A 37 -0.87 -8.48 -8.42
C PHE A 37 -1.01 -7.03 -8.87
N TRP A 38 -0.53 -6.05 -8.10
CA TRP A 38 -0.62 -4.65 -8.49
C TRP A 38 0.68 -4.13 -9.11
N ASP A 39 0.52 -3.37 -10.19
CA ASP A 39 1.60 -2.64 -10.81
C ASP A 39 2.28 -1.68 -9.80
N PRO A 40 3.61 -1.46 -9.92
CA PRO A 40 4.34 -0.55 -9.05
C PRO A 40 3.70 0.85 -8.93
N ARG A 41 3.14 1.36 -10.03
CA ARG A 41 2.45 2.67 -10.07
C ARG A 41 1.18 2.70 -9.22
N MET A 42 0.43 1.60 -9.17
CA MET A 42 -0.77 1.50 -8.34
C MET A 42 -0.38 1.50 -6.86
N ARG A 43 0.66 0.74 -6.50
CA ARG A 43 1.18 0.70 -5.12
C ARG A 43 1.69 2.07 -4.67
N GLN A 44 2.37 2.80 -5.56
CA GLN A 44 2.78 4.19 -5.31
C GLN A 44 1.58 5.11 -5.12
N GLY A 45 0.54 5.00 -5.96
CA GLY A 45 -0.68 5.78 -5.82
C GLY A 45 -1.41 5.53 -4.49
N LEU A 46 -1.43 4.28 -4.02
CA LEU A 46 -2.00 3.91 -2.72
C LEU A 46 -1.18 4.50 -1.57
N ALA A 47 0.15 4.46 -1.66
CA ALA A 47 1.02 5.06 -0.66
C ALA A 47 0.89 6.58 -0.59
N GLU A 48 0.76 7.25 -1.74
CA GLU A 48 0.52 8.70 -1.80
C GLU A 48 -0.85 9.04 -1.20
N LEU A 49 -1.90 8.28 -1.54
CA LEU A 49 -3.23 8.46 -0.96
C LEU A 49 -3.21 8.36 0.57
N VAL A 50 -2.50 7.38 1.12
CA VAL A 50 -2.34 7.24 2.58
C VAL A 50 -1.59 8.44 3.16
N ARG A 51 -0.56 8.94 2.48
CA ARG A 51 0.19 10.14 2.92
C ARG A 51 -0.66 11.41 2.90
N GLU A 52 -1.51 11.57 1.89
CA GLU A 52 -2.33 12.77 1.70
C GLU A 52 -3.55 12.80 2.63
N THR A 53 -4.22 11.67 2.81
CA THR A 53 -5.50 11.59 3.54
C THR A 53 -5.40 10.91 4.90
N GLY A 54 -4.23 10.38 5.26
CA GLY A 54 -4.06 9.48 6.40
C GLY A 54 -4.67 8.09 6.18
N GLY A 55 -5.19 7.81 4.98
CA GLY A 55 -5.92 6.59 4.66
C GLY A 55 -7.26 6.49 5.38
N ALA A 56 -7.97 7.62 5.57
CA ALA A 56 -9.24 7.65 6.30
C ALA A 56 -10.31 6.71 5.69
N ASP A 57 -10.35 6.63 4.36
CA ASP A 57 -11.31 5.80 3.62
C ASP A 57 -10.79 4.37 3.34
N LEU A 58 -9.60 4.03 3.85
CA LEU A 58 -8.98 2.72 3.65
C LEU A 58 -9.24 1.80 4.83
N HIS A 59 -9.46 0.53 4.53
CA HIS A 59 -9.59 -0.51 5.53
C HIS A 59 -8.32 -0.56 6.42
N PRO A 60 -8.43 -0.79 7.75
CA PRO A 60 -7.28 -0.81 8.65
C PRO A 60 -6.13 -1.69 8.17
N LEU A 61 -6.45 -2.90 7.68
CA LEU A 61 -5.46 -3.83 7.11
C LEU A 61 -4.70 -3.25 5.90
N VAL A 62 -5.35 -2.44 5.06
CA VAL A 62 -4.67 -1.78 3.92
C VAL A 62 -3.68 -0.75 4.43
N ARG A 63 -4.03 0.03 5.45
CA ARG A 63 -3.11 1.04 6.01
C ARG A 63 -1.88 0.39 6.62
N GLY A 64 -2.04 -0.73 7.32
CA GLY A 64 -0.92 -1.54 7.83
C GLY A 64 -0.09 -2.12 6.68
N ALA A 65 -0.74 -2.71 5.68
CA ALA A 65 -0.07 -3.25 4.50
C ALA A 65 0.74 -2.20 3.72
N VAL A 66 0.24 -0.98 3.57
CA VAL A 66 0.95 0.11 2.88
C VAL A 66 2.25 0.49 3.59
N GLN A 67 2.26 0.48 4.93
CA GLN A 67 3.48 0.70 5.70
C GLN A 67 4.52 -0.40 5.44
N ARG A 68 4.07 -1.66 5.28
CA ARG A 68 4.91 -2.81 4.90
C ARG A 68 5.39 -2.79 3.44
N LEU A 69 4.70 -2.05 2.56
CA LEU A 69 5.10 -1.87 1.15
C LEU A 69 6.13 -0.75 0.97
N ALA A 70 6.08 0.28 1.81
CA ALA A 70 6.95 1.46 1.73
C ALA A 70 8.40 1.20 2.20
N THR A 71 8.68 0.06 2.82
CA THR A 71 10.03 -0.35 3.26
C THR A 71 10.99 -0.75 2.12
N VAL A 72 10.61 -0.55 0.85
CA VAL A 72 11.61 -0.52 -0.24
C VAL A 72 12.26 0.86 -0.20
N PRO A 73 13.52 1.01 0.23
CA PRO A 73 14.17 2.31 0.21
C PRO A 73 14.22 2.80 -1.23
N VAL A 74 13.54 3.91 -1.50
CA VAL A 74 13.87 4.73 -2.66
C VAL A 74 15.36 5.03 -2.52
N ARG A 75 16.21 4.38 -3.33
CA ARG A 75 17.54 4.91 -3.60
C ARG A 75 17.30 6.24 -4.29
N VAL A 76 17.32 7.31 -3.52
CA VAL A 76 17.55 8.64 -4.05
C VAL A 76 18.95 8.57 -4.62
N SER A 77 19.06 8.43 -5.94
CA SER A 77 20.31 8.64 -6.64
C SER A 77 20.71 10.09 -6.42
N GLN A 78 21.51 10.36 -5.38
CA GLN A 78 22.31 11.56 -5.33
C GLN A 78 23.37 11.42 -6.42
N SER A 79 23.07 11.98 -7.59
CA SER A 79 24.10 12.32 -8.58
C SER A 79 24.30 13.82 -8.58
N ALA A 80 25.57 14.17 -8.38
CA ALA A 80 26.24 15.41 -8.77
C ALA A 80 26.02 16.66 -7.92
N LEU A 81 26.99 16.95 -7.05
CA LEU A 81 27.77 18.21 -6.98
C LEU A 81 29.13 17.83 -6.33
N GLY A 82 30.32 18.12 -6.83
CA GLY A 82 30.79 18.90 -7.96
C GLY A 82 32.33 18.99 -7.83
N SER A 83 32.99 19.16 -8.99
CA SER A 83 34.39 19.59 -9.19
C SER A 83 35.53 18.68 -8.75
#